data_AF-A0A966GVR3-F1
#
_entry.id   AF-A0A966GVR3-F1
#
_cell.length_a   1.000
_cell.length_b   1.000
_cell.length_c   1.000
_cell.angle_alpha   90.00
_cell.angle_beta   90.00
_cell.angle_gamma   90.00
#
_symmetry.space_group_name_H-M   'P 1'
#
loop_
_entity.id
_entity.type
_entity.pdbx_description
1 polymer ?
#
loop_
_entity_poly.entity_id
_entity_poly.type
_entity_poly.pdbx_seq_one_letter_code
_entity_poly.pdbx_strand_id
1 'polypeptide(L)'
;MTIEQAITHRFTIARLGEKVFFQLRLPRDSRRVIGVEYDVRKTSGEETPYVSLVFDPDGDPYFKRNTNKLIGRLSLQNRGCEGLFYQGDLIEDHNKAQYEGIHAQLFSPEPWMHSRKREEIDFNVSSGVVEGFFEDANFGQYEYVGLEYEVFLYLWIEKCVA
;
A
#
# COMPACT_ATOMS: atom_id res chain seq x y z
N MET A 1 -24.20 -3.87 17.69
CA MET A 1 -23.24 -4.61 16.83
C MET A 1 -22.57 -3.58 15.94
N THR A 2 -21.32 -3.77 15.54
CA THR A 2 -20.62 -2.91 14.58
C THR A 2 -20.22 -3.77 13.39
N ILE A 3 -20.27 -3.20 12.18
CA ILE A 3 -19.93 -3.91 10.94
C ILE A 3 -18.68 -3.24 10.37
N GLU A 4 -17.64 -4.03 10.15
CA GLU A 4 -16.43 -3.57 9.45
C GLU A 4 -16.61 -3.73 7.94
N GLN A 5 -16.14 -2.74 7.17
CA GLN A 5 -16.15 -2.78 5.72
C GLN A 5 -14.86 -2.13 5.18
N ALA A 6 -14.28 -2.72 4.13
CA ALA A 6 -13.20 -2.08 3.38
C ALA A 6 -13.77 -1.29 2.19
N ILE A 7 -13.29 -0.05 2.01
CA ILE A 7 -13.44 0.72 0.78
C ILE A 7 -12.17 0.55 -0.03
N THR A 8 -12.28 -0.03 -1.22
CA THR A 8 -11.14 -0.25 -2.12
C THR A 8 -11.01 0.91 -3.10
N HIS A 9 -9.79 1.42 -3.23
CA HIS A 9 -9.40 2.36 -4.27
C HIS A 9 -8.19 1.85 -5.02
N ARG A 10 -8.09 2.22 -6.29
CA ARG A 10 -6.98 1.85 -7.15
C ARG A 10 -6.64 3.00 -8.08
N PHE A 11 -5.35 3.26 -8.20
CA PHE A 11 -4.80 4.19 -9.19
C PHE A 11 -3.51 3.63 -9.78
N THR A 12 -3.18 4.09 -10.98
CA THR A 12 -1.99 3.69 -11.72
C THR A 12 -0.92 4.77 -11.57
N ILE A 13 0.32 4.35 -11.42
CA ILE A 13 1.52 5.15 -11.56
C ILE A 13 2.12 4.81 -12.92
N ALA A 14 1.96 5.73 -13.87
CA ALA A 14 2.42 5.56 -15.24
C ALA A 14 3.90 5.94 -15.40
N ARG A 15 4.45 6.67 -14.43
CA ARG A 15 5.85 7.07 -14.44
C ARG A 15 6.39 7.26 -13.02
N LEU A 16 7.66 6.90 -12.83
CA LEU A 16 8.38 7.21 -11.59
C LEU A 16 8.41 8.72 -11.30
N GLY A 17 8.19 9.06 -10.03
CA GLY A 17 8.05 10.41 -9.48
C GLY A 17 6.65 11.02 -9.62
N GLU A 18 5.66 10.27 -10.14
CA GLU A 18 4.30 10.77 -10.31
C GLU A 18 3.62 11.09 -8.96
N LYS A 19 2.77 12.12 -8.98
CA LYS A 19 1.95 12.53 -7.84
C LYS A 19 0.49 12.40 -8.21
N VAL A 20 -0.28 11.70 -7.38
CA VAL A 20 -1.68 11.38 -7.64
C VAL A 20 -2.55 11.98 -6.55
N PHE A 21 -3.48 12.84 -6.95
CA PHE A 21 -4.58 13.29 -6.10
C PHE A 21 -5.83 12.47 -6.41
N PHE A 22 -6.53 12.03 -5.36
CA PHE A 22 -7.75 11.24 -5.51
C PHE A 22 -8.76 11.53 -4.40
N GLN A 23 -9.98 11.05 -4.60
CA GLN A 23 -11.09 11.23 -3.65
C GLN A 23 -11.84 9.92 -3.43
N LEU A 24 -12.16 9.63 -2.16
CA LEU A 24 -12.94 8.48 -1.72
C LEU A 24 -14.20 8.94 -1.02
N ARG A 25 -15.34 8.38 -1.41
CA ARG A 25 -16.61 8.69 -0.76
C ARG A 25 -16.88 7.71 0.36
N LEU A 26 -17.02 8.22 1.57
CA LEU A 26 -17.47 7.43 2.72
C LEU A 26 -18.98 7.19 2.62
N PRO A 27 -19.46 5.95 2.82
CA PRO A 27 -20.87 5.66 3.03
C PRO A 27 -21.48 6.52 4.14
N ARG A 28 -22.78 6.83 4.05
CA ARG A 28 -23.47 7.68 5.03
C ARG A 28 -23.54 7.08 6.44
N ASP A 29 -23.51 5.77 6.52
CA ASP A 29 -23.52 4.96 7.73
C ASP A 29 -22.11 4.70 8.29
N SER A 30 -21.06 5.31 7.73
CA SER A 30 -19.71 5.25 8.26
C SER A 30 -19.62 6.02 9.57
N ARG A 31 -19.00 5.40 10.58
CA ARG A 31 -18.80 5.97 11.91
C ARG A 31 -17.35 6.33 12.14
N ARG A 32 -16.44 5.40 11.82
CA ARG A 32 -15.00 5.53 12.05
C ARG A 32 -14.24 4.95 10.88
N VAL A 33 -13.03 5.46 10.68
CA VAL A 33 -12.00 4.72 9.95
C VAL A 33 -11.17 4.01 11.03
N ILE A 34 -10.92 2.73 10.79
CA ILE A 34 -10.30 1.81 11.74
C ILE A 34 -8.98 1.21 11.21
N GLY A 35 -8.62 1.51 9.96
CA GLY A 35 -7.41 0.98 9.37
C GLY A 35 -7.15 1.48 7.96
N VAL A 36 -5.88 1.53 7.59
CA VAL A 36 -5.42 1.65 6.20
C VAL A 36 -4.54 0.44 5.89
N GLU A 37 -4.83 -0.20 4.77
CA GLU A 37 -4.02 -1.27 4.18
C GLU A 37 -3.77 -0.93 2.71
N TYR A 38 -2.68 -1.46 2.16
CA TYR A 38 -2.32 -1.23 0.77
C TYR A 38 -1.60 -2.42 0.16
N ASP A 39 -1.61 -2.46 -1.16
CA ASP A 39 -0.83 -3.39 -1.97
C ASP A 39 -0.36 -2.71 -3.26
N VAL A 40 0.69 -3.24 -3.87
CA VAL A 40 1.19 -2.76 -5.15
C VAL A 40 1.30 -3.90 -6.15
N ARG A 41 1.02 -3.59 -7.41
CA ARG A 41 1.14 -4.55 -8.50
C ARG A 41 1.82 -3.92 -9.69
N LYS A 42 2.98 -4.44 -10.06
CA LYS A 42 3.62 -4.12 -11.34
C LYS A 42 2.69 -4.47 -12.50
N THR A 43 2.52 -3.54 -13.43
CA THR A 43 1.73 -3.74 -14.66
C THR A 43 2.59 -3.79 -15.91
N SER A 44 3.68 -3.02 -15.95
CA SER A 44 4.65 -3.04 -17.05
C SER A 44 6.06 -2.64 -16.56
N GLY A 45 7.05 -2.64 -17.45
CA GLY A 45 8.44 -2.31 -17.13
C GLY A 45 9.39 -3.50 -17.33
N GLU A 46 10.48 -3.28 -18.06
CA GLU A 46 11.52 -4.29 -18.28
C GLU A 46 12.49 -4.29 -17.11
N GLU A 47 12.85 -5.47 -16.59
CA GLU A 47 13.90 -5.57 -15.58
C GLU A 47 15.22 -5.09 -16.16
N THR A 48 15.89 -4.18 -15.47
CA THR A 48 17.27 -3.86 -15.81
C THR A 48 18.12 -5.11 -15.56
N PRO A 49 18.84 -5.62 -16.56
CA PRO A 49 19.59 -6.86 -16.41
C PRO A 49 20.60 -6.72 -15.27
N TYR A 50 20.35 -7.45 -14.19
CA TYR A 50 21.27 -7.54 -13.08
C TYR A 50 22.44 -8.45 -13.47
N VAL A 51 23.65 -7.90 -13.53
CA VAL A 51 24.86 -8.71 -13.69
C VAL A 51 25.16 -9.35 -12.32
N SER A 52 24.64 -10.56 -12.11
CA SER A 52 25.06 -11.37 -10.97
C SER A 52 26.54 -11.71 -11.15
N LEU A 53 27.37 -11.17 -10.26
CA LEU A 53 28.73 -11.67 -10.12
C LEU A 53 28.63 -13.07 -9.52
N VAL A 54 29.21 -14.06 -10.20
CA VAL A 54 29.10 -15.52 -9.95
C VAL A 54 29.57 -15.97 -8.55
N PHE A 55 30.04 -15.03 -7.72
CA PHE A 55 30.51 -15.28 -6.35
C PHE A 55 29.93 -14.21 -5.42
N ASP A 56 28.68 -14.41 -5.01
CA ASP A 56 28.05 -13.56 -4.00
C ASP A 56 28.56 -13.96 -2.60
N PRO A 57 29.16 -13.06 -1.80
CA PRO A 57 29.61 -13.36 -0.43
C PRO A 57 28.43 -13.60 0.55
N ASP A 58 27.19 -13.39 0.09
CA ASP A 58 25.99 -13.22 0.91
C ASP A 58 25.45 -14.49 1.59
N GLY A 59 26.08 -15.66 1.40
CA GLY A 59 25.73 -16.89 2.10
C GLY A 59 24.50 -17.62 1.54
N ASP A 60 23.79 -18.35 2.40
CA ASP A 60 22.65 -19.19 1.99
C ASP A 60 21.50 -18.32 1.42
N PRO A 61 21.07 -18.55 0.16
CA PRO A 61 20.02 -17.76 -0.49
C PRO A 61 18.67 -17.80 0.24
N TYR A 62 18.41 -18.81 1.09
CA TYR A 62 17.20 -18.88 1.92
C TYR A 62 17.23 -17.93 3.12
N PHE A 63 18.40 -17.38 3.47
CA PHE A 63 18.57 -16.41 4.57
C PHE A 63 18.92 -15.00 4.08
N LYS A 64 18.94 -14.79 2.75
CA LYS A 64 19.20 -13.48 2.16
C LYS A 64 18.08 -12.53 2.51
N ARG A 65 18.39 -11.51 3.32
CA ARG A 65 17.46 -10.44 3.67
C ARG A 65 17.64 -9.28 2.71
N ASN A 66 16.58 -8.91 2.03
CA ASN A 66 16.57 -7.74 1.16
C ASN A 66 16.07 -6.52 1.92
N THR A 67 16.63 -5.35 1.59
CA THR A 67 16.12 -4.08 2.10
C THR A 67 14.72 -3.84 1.53
N ASN A 68 13.78 -3.48 2.40
CA ASN A 68 12.45 -3.04 1.99
C ASN A 68 12.52 -1.76 1.16
N LYS A 69 11.56 -1.58 0.26
CA LYS A 69 11.54 -0.45 -0.67
C LYS A 69 10.44 0.52 -0.30
N LEU A 70 10.76 1.81 -0.35
CA LEU A 70 9.77 2.85 -0.26
C LEU A 70 9.05 2.93 -1.62
N ILE A 71 7.74 2.65 -1.61
CA ILE A 71 6.87 2.83 -2.77
C ILE A 71 6.59 4.33 -2.93
N GLY A 72 6.17 4.98 -1.85
CA GLY A 72 5.78 6.38 -1.88
C GLY A 72 5.20 6.85 -0.57
N ARG A 73 4.73 8.10 -0.54
CA ARG A 73 4.10 8.71 0.63
C ARG A 73 2.62 8.91 0.39
N LEU A 74 1.80 8.52 1.36
CA LEU A 74 0.36 8.69 1.32
C LEU A 74 -0.09 9.64 2.43
N SER A 75 -0.84 10.66 2.03
CA SER A 75 -1.55 11.57 2.93
C SER A 75 -3.04 11.45 2.69
N LEU A 76 -3.81 11.29 3.77
CA LEU A 76 -5.28 11.26 3.71
C LEU A 76 -5.86 12.32 4.64
N GLN A 77 -6.79 13.08 4.07
CA GLN A 77 -7.48 14.16 4.77
C GLN A 77 -8.99 14.07 4.60
N ASN A 78 -9.73 14.57 5.57
CA ASN A 78 -11.17 14.78 5.46
C ASN A 78 -11.44 16.25 5.81
N ARG A 79 -12.13 16.99 4.93
CA ARG A 79 -12.47 18.41 5.18
C ARG A 79 -13.43 18.63 6.36
N GLY A 80 -13.90 17.57 7.00
CA GLY A 80 -14.62 17.58 8.28
C GLY A 80 -13.73 17.92 9.50
N CYS A 81 -14.09 17.37 10.68
CA CYS A 81 -13.57 17.79 11.99
C CYS A 81 -12.04 17.75 12.16
N GLU A 82 -11.32 16.94 11.40
CA GLU A 82 -9.85 16.86 11.46
C GLU A 82 -9.31 16.80 10.03
N GLY A 83 -8.63 17.88 9.61
CA GLY A 83 -8.09 18.04 8.27
C GLY A 83 -7.30 16.81 7.82
N LEU A 84 -6.05 16.66 8.27
CA LEU A 84 -5.19 15.51 7.95
C LEU A 84 -5.26 14.45 9.05
N PHE A 85 -5.67 13.23 8.73
CA PHE A 85 -5.80 12.14 9.72
C PHE A 85 -4.80 11.00 9.52
N TYR A 86 -4.16 10.92 8.36
CA TYR A 86 -3.12 9.91 8.09
C TYR A 86 -2.04 10.51 7.20
N GLN A 87 -0.79 10.24 7.56
CA GLN A 87 0.37 10.51 6.74
C GLN A 87 1.42 9.43 7.01
N GLY A 88 1.73 8.62 6.00
CA GLY A 88 2.62 7.46 6.18
C GLY A 88 3.36 7.08 4.90
N ASP A 89 4.46 6.35 5.09
CA ASP A 89 5.26 5.77 4.02
C ASP A 89 4.66 4.41 3.62
N LEU A 90 4.42 4.22 2.32
CA LEU A 90 4.04 2.92 1.75
C LEU A 90 5.32 2.13 1.47
N ILE A 91 5.46 0.96 2.09
CA ILE A 91 6.67 0.15 2.05
C ILE A 91 6.37 -1.21 1.41
N GLU A 92 7.12 -1.56 0.37
CA GLU A 92 7.17 -2.91 -0.16
C GLU A 92 8.14 -3.75 0.70
N ASP A 93 7.61 -4.83 1.26
CA ASP A 93 8.40 -5.82 1.96
C ASP A 93 9.08 -6.74 0.94
N HIS A 94 10.37 -6.51 0.71
CA HIS A 94 11.15 -7.20 -0.33
C HIS A 94 11.65 -8.58 0.13
N ASN A 95 11.17 -9.05 1.29
CA ASN A 95 11.38 -10.39 1.80
C ASN A 95 10.13 -11.28 1.61
N LYS A 96 9.10 -10.74 0.94
CA LYS A 96 7.91 -11.49 0.54
C LYS A 96 8.17 -12.35 -0.68
N ALA A 97 7.67 -13.59 -0.68
CA ALA A 97 7.58 -14.36 -1.92
C ALA A 97 6.60 -13.68 -2.90
N GLN A 98 6.78 -13.91 -4.21
CA GLN A 98 5.80 -13.47 -5.21
C GLN A 98 4.40 -13.98 -4.80
N TYR A 99 3.40 -13.11 -4.90
CA TYR A 99 2.00 -13.39 -4.55
C TYR A 99 1.69 -13.51 -3.05
N GLU A 100 2.49 -12.91 -2.16
CA GLU A 100 2.12 -12.71 -0.75
C GLU A 100 1.35 -11.39 -0.57
N GLY A 101 0.06 -11.40 -0.93
CA GLY A 101 -0.82 -10.23 -0.91
C GLY A 101 -2.24 -10.57 -0.45
N ILE A 102 -3.01 -9.56 -0.02
CA ILE A 102 -4.44 -9.74 0.32
C ILE A 102 -5.22 -10.19 -0.94
N HIS A 103 -4.65 -9.97 -2.13
CA HIS A 103 -5.24 -10.30 -3.44
C HIS A 103 -4.82 -11.66 -3.99
N ALA A 104 -3.93 -12.39 -3.32
CA ALA A 104 -3.42 -13.64 -3.83
C ALA A 104 -4.13 -14.85 -3.20
N GLN A 105 -4.54 -15.80 -4.04
CA GLN A 105 -5.32 -16.99 -3.64
C GLN A 105 -4.47 -18.20 -3.22
N LEU A 106 -3.15 -18.18 -3.39
CA LEU A 106 -2.33 -19.40 -3.39
C LEU A 106 -1.19 -19.42 -2.36
N PHE A 107 -1.05 -18.41 -1.51
CA PHE A 107 -0.06 -18.42 -0.45
C PHE A 107 -0.64 -17.89 0.85
N SER A 108 -0.41 -18.62 1.95
CA SER A 108 -0.83 -18.23 3.30
C SER A 108 0.43 -17.77 4.04
N PRO A 109 0.75 -16.46 4.02
CA PRO A 109 1.96 -15.95 4.64
C PRO A 109 1.97 -16.19 6.16
N GLU A 110 3.13 -16.60 6.68
CA GLU A 110 3.30 -16.81 8.12
C GLU A 110 3.41 -15.47 8.87
N PRO A 111 2.76 -15.29 10.05
CA PRO A 111 2.63 -13.99 10.71
C PRO A 111 3.95 -13.29 11.10
N TRP A 112 5.03 -14.06 11.24
CA TRP A 112 6.37 -13.58 11.61
C TRP A 112 7.25 -13.24 10.41
N MET A 113 6.80 -13.56 9.19
CA MET A 113 7.53 -13.27 7.95
C MET A 113 7.30 -11.85 7.45
N HIS A 114 6.33 -11.12 8.00
CA HIS A 114 5.96 -9.78 7.53
C HIS A 114 5.81 -8.79 8.67
N SER A 115 6.06 -7.52 8.36
CA SER A 115 5.46 -6.43 9.11
C SER A 115 3.93 -6.55 9.04
N ARG A 116 3.23 -6.31 10.16
CA ARG A 116 1.77 -6.35 10.22
C ARG A 116 1.23 -5.31 9.22
N LYS A 117 0.62 -5.74 8.12
CA LYS A 117 0.17 -4.87 7.01
C LYS A 117 -0.88 -3.83 7.42
N ARG A 118 -1.61 -4.09 8.52
CA ARG A 118 -2.62 -3.17 9.04
C ARG A 118 -1.96 -2.13 9.93
N GLU A 119 -1.99 -0.88 9.48
CA GLU A 119 -1.82 0.24 10.39
C GLU A 119 -3.16 0.54 11.01
N GLU A 120 -3.29 0.20 12.30
CA GLU A 120 -4.47 0.51 13.09
C GLU A 120 -4.50 2.02 13.32
N ILE A 121 -5.53 2.65 12.79
CA ILE A 121 -5.80 4.07 12.98
C ILE A 121 -7.21 4.16 13.53
N ASP A 122 -7.42 5.05 14.49
CA ASP A 122 -8.72 5.17 15.13
C ASP A 122 -9.15 6.63 15.15
N PHE A 123 -10.07 6.98 14.26
CA PHE A 123 -10.66 8.31 14.24
C PHE A 123 -12.11 8.30 13.77
N ASN A 124 -12.88 9.21 14.34
CA ASN A 124 -14.28 9.42 13.97
C ASN A 124 -14.33 10.18 12.65
N VAL A 125 -15.15 9.70 11.73
CA VAL A 125 -15.40 10.38 10.44
C VAL A 125 -16.85 10.77 10.34
N SER A 126 -17.11 11.98 9.83
CA SER A 126 -18.42 12.31 9.30
C SER A 126 -18.56 11.71 7.90
N SER A 127 -19.81 11.40 7.51
CA SER A 127 -20.11 11.05 6.11
C SER A 127 -19.58 12.15 5.19
N GLY A 128 -18.83 11.79 4.15
CA GLY A 128 -18.16 12.81 3.34
C GLY A 128 -17.19 12.24 2.32
N VAL A 129 -16.25 13.09 1.91
CA VAL A 129 -15.18 12.75 0.97
C VAL A 129 -13.85 12.79 1.72
N VAL A 130 -13.11 11.69 1.64
CA VAL A 130 -11.70 11.63 1.99
C VAL A 130 -10.92 12.04 0.75
N GLU A 131 -10.04 13.02 0.89
CA GLU A 131 -9.10 13.42 -0.15
C GLU A 131 -7.75 12.74 0.14
N GLY A 132 -7.19 12.12 -0.87
CA GLY A 132 -5.91 11.44 -0.80
C GLY A 132 -4.89 12.08 -1.71
N PHE A 133 -3.65 12.09 -1.27
CA PHE A 133 -2.51 12.52 -2.05
C PHE A 133 -1.39 11.51 -1.91
N PHE A 134 -0.94 10.97 -3.03
CA PHE A 134 0.15 10.02 -3.11
C PHE A 134 1.32 10.63 -3.87
N GLU A 135 2.53 10.49 -3.34
CA GLU A 135 3.78 10.87 -3.99
C GLU A 135 4.65 9.62 -4.18
N ASP A 136 4.91 9.22 -5.42
CA ASP A 136 5.84 8.12 -5.73
C ASP A 136 7.26 8.49 -5.29
N ALA A 137 7.94 7.54 -4.64
CA ALA A 137 9.32 7.71 -4.16
C ALA A 137 10.38 7.22 -5.16
N ASN A 138 10.04 7.21 -6.45
CA ASN A 138 10.78 6.52 -7.52
C ASN A 138 10.86 5.01 -7.27
N PHE A 139 9.71 4.39 -7.00
CA PHE A 139 9.61 2.97 -6.72
C PHE A 139 10.20 2.14 -7.87
N GLY A 140 11.24 1.33 -7.61
CA GLY A 140 11.92 0.54 -8.64
C GLY A 140 12.90 1.32 -9.53
N GLN A 141 13.30 2.52 -9.13
CA GLN A 141 14.45 3.22 -9.73
C GLN A 141 15.67 2.29 -9.67
N TYR A 142 16.34 2.09 -10.82
CA TYR A 142 17.47 1.17 -11.03
C TYR A 142 17.14 -0.32 -11.17
N GLU A 143 15.88 -0.72 -11.04
CA GLU A 143 15.47 -2.11 -11.20
C GLU A 143 14.67 -2.33 -12.49
N TYR A 144 14.03 -1.27 -12.97
CA TYR A 144 13.16 -1.34 -14.13
C TYR A 144 13.39 -0.15 -15.06
N VAL A 145 13.29 -0.42 -16.35
CA VAL A 145 13.17 0.60 -17.40
C VAL A 145 11.69 0.78 -17.70
N GLY A 146 11.17 1.99 -17.45
CA GLY A 146 9.77 2.33 -17.73
C GLY A 146 8.77 1.57 -16.86
N LEU A 147 9.02 1.46 -15.55
CA LEU A 147 8.08 0.82 -14.62
C LEU A 147 6.73 1.56 -14.62
N GLU A 148 5.66 0.79 -14.77
CA GLU A 148 4.31 1.20 -14.41
C GLU A 148 3.74 0.19 -13.41
N TYR A 149 2.95 0.69 -12.47
CA TYR A 149 2.36 -0.14 -11.45
C TYR A 149 1.02 0.42 -10.95
N GLU A 150 0.21 -0.43 -10.34
CA GLU A 150 -1.02 -0.06 -9.66
C GLU A 150 -0.80 -0.05 -8.15
N VAL A 151 -1.35 0.97 -7.48
CA VAL A 151 -1.48 1.01 -6.02
C VAL A 151 -2.92 0.68 -5.67
N PHE A 152 -3.11 -0.30 -4.79
CA PHE A 152 -4.38 -0.66 -4.20
C PHE A 152 -4.41 -0.12 -2.77
N LEU A 153 -5.44 0.66 -2.43
CA LEU A 153 -5.67 1.16 -1.08
C LEU A 153 -6.97 0.58 -0.53
N TYR A 154 -6.93 0.14 0.71
CA TYR A 154 -8.05 -0.39 1.48
C TYR A 154 -8.24 0.49 2.71
N LEU A 155 -9.29 1.30 2.69
CA LEU A 155 -9.69 2.09 3.83
C LEU A 155 -10.74 1.31 4.63
N TRP A 156 -10.35 0.80 5.79
CA TRP A 156 -11.23 0.04 6.67
C TRP A 156 -12.07 1.01 7.49
N ILE A 157 -13.38 0.80 7.47
CA ILE A 157 -14.35 1.61 8.20
C ILE A 157 -15.22 0.75 9.12
N GLU A 158 -15.59 1.34 10.24
CA GLU A 158 -16.66 0.84 11.10
C GLU A 158 -17.97 1.54 10.73
N LYS A 159 -19.04 0.76 10.57
CA LYS A 159 -20.38 1.25 10.24
C LYS A 159 -21.34 1.14 11.42
N CYS A 160 -22.31 2.05 11.47
CA CYS A 160 -23.47 1.93 12.35
C CYS A 160 -24.39 0.81 11.86
N VAL A 161 -24.94 0.02 12.78
CA VAL A 161 -26.04 -0.89 12.45
C VAL A 161 -27.33 -0.08 12.38
N ALA A 162 -28.06 -0.27 11.28
CA ALA A 162 -29.37 0.33 11.06
C ALA A 162 -30.42 -0.22 12.05
#